data_AF-A0A3D5WHS2-F1
#
_entry.id   AF-A0A3D5WHS2-F1
#
_cell.length_a   1.000
_cell.length_b   1.000
_cell.length_c   1.000
_cell.angle_alpha   90.00
_cell.angle_beta   90.00
_cell.angle_gamma   90.00
#
_symmetry.space_group_name_H-M   'P 1'
#
loop_
_entity.id
_entity.type
_entity.pdbx_description
1 polymer ?
#
loop_
_entity_poly.entity_id
_entity_poly.type
_entity_poly.pdbx_seq_one_letter_code
_entity_poly.pdbx_strand_id
1 'polypeptide(L)' 'MNERHLKVYEASGNKRNVPRINLQGDWLSALGYKIGDHVKVSFSENRIIIEPEIIDPSPSQISG' A
#
# COMPACT_ATOMS: atom_id res chain seq x y z
N MET A 1 8.24 -19.85 -0.10
CA MET A 1 7.72 -18.58 0.47
C MET A 1 8.76 -17.52 0.20
N ASN A 2 8.39 -16.43 -0.48
CA ASN A 2 9.32 -15.33 -0.73
C ASN A 2 9.10 -14.27 0.33
N GLU A 3 10.15 -13.87 1.04
CA GLU A 3 10.09 -12.87 2.10
C GLU A 3 11.06 -11.72 1.81
N ARG A 4 10.68 -10.51 2.22
CA ARG A 4 11.51 -9.31 2.16
C ARG A 4 11.61 -8.73 3.56
N HIS A 5 12.85 -8.62 4.04
CA HIS A 5 13.15 -7.99 5.32
C HIS A 5 13.38 -6.50 5.07
N LEU A 6 12.49 -5.66 5.59
CA LEU A 6 12.52 -4.22 5.37
C LEU A 6 12.90 -3.49 6.66
N LYS A 7 13.55 -2.34 6.51
CA LYS A 7 13.87 -1.45 7.63
C LYS A 7 12.77 -0.38 7.77
N VAL A 8 12.44 -0.06 9.02
CA VAL A 8 11.62 1.11 9.34
C VAL A 8 12.52 2.35 9.35
N TYR A 9 12.11 3.36 8.62
CA TYR A 9 12.77 4.65 8.53
C TYR A 9 11.91 5.73 9.18
N GLU A 10 12.49 6.90 9.42
CA GLU A 10 11.74 8.09 9.76
C GLU A 10 11.19 8.76 8.49
N ALA A 11 9.94 9.22 8.54
CA ALA A 11 9.31 9.95 7.45
C ALA A 11 9.94 11.35 7.30
N SER A 12 10.45 11.67 6.11
CA SER A 12 11.02 12.98 5.79
C SER A 12 9.95 14.08 5.74
N GLY A 13 10.29 15.30 6.18
CA GLY A 13 9.45 16.48 6.04
C GLY A 13 8.37 16.66 7.12
N ASN A 14 8.25 15.72 8.05
CA ASN A 14 7.37 15.85 9.20
C ASN A 14 8.14 16.48 10.39
N LYS A 15 7.48 17.36 11.15
CA LYS A 15 8.03 17.91 12.41
C LYS A 15 8.12 16.87 13.54
N ARG A 16 7.69 15.63 13.30
CA ARG A 16 7.60 14.55 14.28
C ARG A 16 8.19 13.28 13.67
N ASN A 17 8.82 12.48 14.52
CA ASN A 17 9.41 11.20 14.15
C ASN A 17 8.30 10.18 13.87
N VAL A 18 7.82 10.15 12.63
CA VAL A 18 6.77 9.22 12.16
C VAL A 18 7.43 8.03 11.48
N PRO A 19 7.10 6.78 11.85
CA PRO A 19 7.66 5.60 11.20
C PRO A 19 7.17 5.45 9.76
N ARG A 20 8.08 5.08 8.86
CA ARG A 20 7.83 4.84 7.43
C ARG A 20 8.45 3.51 7.01
N ILE A 21 7.67 2.68 6.34
CA ILE A 21 8.15 1.47 5.65
C ILE A 21 8.15 1.76 4.16
N ASN A 22 9.27 1.52 3.48
CA ASN A 22 9.36 1.64 2.02
C ASN A 22 9.12 0.26 1.39
N LEU A 23 7.94 0.06 0.81
CA LEU A 23 7.62 -1.12 0.01
C LEU A 23 7.89 -0.79 -1.46
N GLN A 24 9.06 -1.17 -1.96
CA GLN A 24 9.48 -0.89 -3.33
C GLN A 24 10.35 -2.01 -3.92
N GLY A 25 10.36 -2.12 -5.25
CA GLY A 25 11.22 -3.02 -6.02
C GLY A 25 10.45 -3.93 -6.97
N ASP A 26 11.16 -4.54 -7.91
CA ASP A 26 10.60 -5.34 -9.02
C ASP A 26 9.76 -6.53 -8.55
N TRP A 27 9.94 -6.96 -7.29
CA TRP A 27 9.14 -8.02 -6.69
C TRP A 27 7.66 -7.63 -6.53
N LEU A 28 7.33 -6.34 -6.39
CA LEU A 28 5.95 -5.87 -6.40
C LEU A 28 5.33 -6.03 -7.79
N SER A 29 6.08 -5.69 -8.84
CA SER A 29 5.66 -5.89 -10.23
C SER A 29 5.50 -7.37 -10.57
N ALA A 30 6.38 -8.23 -10.07
CA ALA A 30 6.24 -9.69 -10.20
C ALA A 30 4.99 -10.25 -9.50
N LEU A 31 4.47 -9.55 -8.48
CA LEU A 31 3.20 -9.87 -7.82
C LEU A 31 1.98 -9.27 -8.53
N GLY A 32 2.18 -8.48 -9.60
CA GLY A 32 1.11 -7.88 -10.41
C GLY A 32 0.78 -6.43 -10.09
N TYR A 33 1.42 -5.81 -9.09
CA TYR A 33 1.22 -4.38 -8.79
C TYR A 33 1.88 -3.49 -9.84
N LYS A 34 1.18 -2.44 -10.23
CA LYS A 34 1.62 -1.46 -11.23
C LYS A 34 1.70 -0.07 -10.63
N ILE A 35 2.50 0.78 -11.27
CA ILE A 35 2.55 2.20 -10.93
C ILE A 35 1.16 2.80 -11.20
N GLY A 36 0.59 3.46 -10.19
CA GLY A 36 -0.74 4.04 -10.24
C GLY A 36 -1.85 3.17 -9.64
N ASP A 37 -1.55 1.92 -9.27
CA ASP A 37 -2.51 1.09 -8.54
C ASP A 37 -2.78 1.67 -7.15
N HIS A 38 -4.03 1.61 -6.72
CA HIS A 38 -4.41 1.87 -5.34
C HIS A 38 -4.39 0.56 -4.55
N VAL A 39 -4.05 0.66 -3.26
CA VAL A 39 -3.96 -0.48 -2.35
C VAL A 39 -4.73 -0.20 -1.08
N LYS A 40 -5.43 -1.21 -0.60
CA LYS A 40 -6.06 -1.21 0.71
C LYS A 40 -5.04 -1.68 1.74
N VAL A 41 -4.83 -0.87 2.77
CA VAL A 41 -3.99 -1.23 3.92
C VAL A 41 -4.87 -1.42 5.13
N SER A 42 -4.93 -2.66 5.64
CA SER A 42 -5.60 -2.99 6.90
C SER A 42 -4.55 -3.35 7.94
N PHE A 43 -4.77 -2.99 9.20
CA PHE A 43 -3.83 -3.27 10.28
C PHE A 43 -4.57 -3.66 11.55
N SER A 44 -3.98 -4.59 12.31
CA SER A 44 -4.51 -5.06 13.59
C SER A 44 -3.38 -5.62 14.42
N GLU A 45 -3.34 -5.26 15.70
CA GLU A 45 -2.31 -5.70 16.66
C GLU A 45 -0.90 -5.51 16.08
N ASN A 46 -0.25 -6.61 15.66
CA ASN A 46 1.13 -6.65 15.19
C ASN A 46 1.25 -7.02 13.71
N ARG A 47 0.19 -6.79 12.92
CA ARG A 47 0.15 -7.15 11.50
C ARG A 47 -0.39 -6.03 10.64
N ILE A 48 0.22 -5.89 9.46
CA ILE A 48 -0.29 -5.10 8.35
C ILE A 48 -0.60 -6.07 7.21
N ILE A 49 -1.74 -5.87 6.56
CA ILE A 49 -2.18 -6.60 5.38
C ILE A 49 -2.35 -5.56 4.27
N ILE A 50 -1.78 -5.83 3.10
CA ILE A 50 -1.82 -4.96 1.92
C ILE A 50 -2.39 -5.77 0.78
N GLU A 51 -3.45 -5.25 0.18
CA GLU A 51 -4.20 -5.89 -0.89
C GLU A 51 -4.48 -4.85 -1.99
N PRO A 52 -4.61 -5.27 -3.26
CA PRO A 52 -5.11 -4.37 -4.31
C PRO A 52 -6.45 -3.78 -3.91
N GLU A 53 -6.63 -2.47 -4.09
CA GLU A 53 -7.92 -1.84 -3.88
C GLU A 53 -8.77 -2.02 -5.14
N ILE A 54 -9.84 -2.80 -5.03
CA ILE A 54 -10.84 -2.92 -6.10
C ILE A 54 -11.73 -1.69 -6.02
N ILE A 55 -11.35 -0.64 -6.74
CA ILE A 55 -12.22 0.51 -6.98
C ILE A 55 -13.25 0.04 -8.00
N ASP A 56 -14.45 -0.34 -7.55
CA ASP A 56 -15.57 -0.65 -8.44
C ASP A 56 -15.96 0.64 -9.19
N PRO A 57 -15.83 0.71 -10.53
CA PRO A 57 -16.29 1.84 -11.31
C PRO A 57 -17.82 1.76 -11.43
N SER A 58 -18.58 1.90 -10.34
CA SER A 58 -20.04 1.96 -10.43
C SER A 58 -20.48 3.31 -11.03
N PRO A 59 -21.23 3.31 -12.15
CA PRO A 59 -21.77 4.52 -12.79
C PRO A 59 -23.07 5.01 -12.12
N SER A 60 -23.11 5.12 -10.79
CA SER A 60 -24.33 5.45 -10.03
C SER A 60 -24.52 6.95 -9.73
N GLN A 61 -24.00 7.82 -10.59
CA GLN A 61 -24.28 9.28 -10.60
C GLN A 61 -24.68 9.75 -12.00
N ILE A 62 -25.48 8.97 -12.74
CA ILE A 62 -26.24 9.48 -13.90
C ILE A 62 -27.65 8.89 -13.87
N SER A 63 -28.50 9.43 -13.00
CA SER A 63 -29.96 9.32 -13.13
C SER A 63 -30.63 10.22 -12.11
N GLY A 64 -31.33 11.25 -12.60
CA GLY A 64 -32.19 12.15 -11.82
C GLY A 64 -32.00 13.60 -12.20
#